data_AF-A0A1S1P624-F1
#
_entry.id   AF-A0A1S1P624-F1
#
_cell.length_a   1.000
_cell.length_b   1.000
_cell.length_c   1.000
_cell.angle_alpha   90.00
_cell.angle_beta   90.00
_cell.angle_gamma   90.00
#
_symmetry.space_group_name_H-M   'P 1'
#
loop_
_entity.id
_entity.type
_entity.pdbx_description
1 polymer ?
#
loop_
_entity_poly.entity_id
_entity_poly.type
_entity_poly.pdbx_seq_one_letter_code
_entity_poly.pdbx_strand_id
1 'polypeptide(L)'
;MASEGALVDRPANCLYCPVFGVRPAGYEDALDRERREVGNERVRLWYVAATRARETLVLPRFPEPSDRTSWASVIALGLDAVPAIDLERLPHRPMAAVTETLNEQTREVFASEAATVARHRRLTWIVPSRDDAQMPGFEDAGSEPLPVPTEAVSAPPQGGRERGTVIHKLLEEILTGELDERDGLEARARFLAGHLGPCEADGRPAALDPADIAACVARALALPQVAGIRERLRAEVPVYAYEALDEEERAISGVADALACDQHGQPDVVVDWKSDVAPEEGALLGYRAQVARYLAATGARLGLIVFVTDGTVVSVTPA
;
A
#
# COMPACT_ATOMS: atom_id res chain seq x y z
N MET A 1 -5.16 -27.37 -15.74
CA MET A 1 -4.26 -27.71 -16.86
C MET A 1 -3.25 -26.59 -16.99
N ALA A 2 -1.99 -26.84 -16.63
CA ALA A 2 -0.93 -25.85 -16.77
C ALA A 2 -0.58 -25.71 -18.25
N SER A 3 -0.51 -24.47 -18.72
CA SER A 3 -0.23 -24.12 -20.10
C SER A 3 1.11 -24.71 -20.58
N GLU A 4 1.09 -25.59 -21.56
CA GLU A 4 2.26 -25.96 -22.38
C GLU A 4 2.62 -24.80 -23.32
N GLY A 5 2.82 -23.61 -22.75
CA GLY A 5 2.95 -22.34 -23.48
C GLY A 5 4.22 -21.58 -23.14
N ALA A 6 4.31 -20.37 -23.67
CA ALA A 6 5.38 -19.45 -23.34
C ALA A 6 5.28 -18.99 -21.88
N LEU A 7 6.41 -18.95 -21.17
CA LEU A 7 6.52 -18.53 -19.78
C LEU A 7 7.40 -17.29 -19.68
N VAL A 8 7.02 -16.34 -18.83
CA VAL A 8 7.77 -15.12 -18.58
C VAL A 8 8.38 -15.20 -17.19
N ASP A 9 9.70 -15.28 -17.11
CA ASP A 9 10.44 -15.16 -15.85
C ASP A 9 10.85 -13.69 -15.69
N ARG A 10 10.10 -12.96 -14.85
CA ARG A 10 10.35 -11.53 -14.61
C ARG A 10 11.65 -11.27 -13.85
N PRO A 11 11.98 -12.00 -12.77
CA PRO A 11 13.28 -11.87 -12.10
C PRO A 11 14.47 -12.05 -13.04
N ALA A 12 14.43 -13.06 -13.90
CA ALA A 12 15.49 -13.31 -14.87
C ALA A 12 15.37 -12.45 -16.16
N ASN A 13 14.30 -11.66 -16.29
CA ASN A 13 13.92 -10.92 -17.50
C ASN A 13 13.97 -11.79 -18.77
N CYS A 14 13.49 -13.03 -18.68
CA CYS A 14 13.59 -14.03 -19.75
C CYS A 14 12.21 -14.53 -20.19
N LEU A 15 12.08 -14.81 -21.50
CA LEU A 15 10.91 -15.47 -22.08
C LEU A 15 11.29 -16.89 -22.50
N TYR A 16 10.70 -17.90 -21.87
CA TYR A 16 10.89 -19.29 -22.24
C TYR A 16 9.74 -19.75 -23.15
N CYS A 17 10.02 -19.92 -24.44
CA CYS A 17 9.03 -20.30 -25.44
C CYS A 17 9.40 -21.65 -26.07
N PRO A 18 8.57 -22.70 -25.94
CA PRO A 18 8.76 -23.94 -26.67
C PRO A 18 8.54 -23.70 -28.18
N VAL A 19 9.51 -24.08 -29.01
CA VAL A 19 9.42 -23.94 -30.47
C VAL A 19 9.34 -25.33 -31.07
N PHE A 20 8.28 -25.61 -31.83
CA PHE A 20 7.99 -26.94 -32.40
C PHE A 20 8.01 -28.09 -31.36
N GLY A 21 7.59 -27.80 -30.12
CA GLY A 21 7.58 -28.78 -29.02
C GLY A 21 8.94 -28.99 -28.34
N VAL A 22 10.00 -28.31 -28.78
CA VAL A 22 11.31 -28.35 -28.13
C VAL A 22 11.35 -27.28 -27.03
N ARG A 23 11.56 -27.73 -25.79
CA ARG A 23 11.64 -26.86 -24.61
C ARG A 23 13.07 -26.30 -24.48
N PRO A 24 13.27 -24.98 -24.33
CA PRO A 24 14.59 -24.40 -24.12
C PRO A 24 15.17 -24.79 -22.74
N ALA A 25 16.49 -24.72 -22.59
CA ALA A 25 17.15 -24.97 -21.32
C ALA A 25 16.61 -24.02 -20.22
N GLY A 26 16.34 -24.56 -19.03
CA GLY A 26 15.73 -23.80 -17.92
C GLY A 26 14.20 -23.66 -17.99
N TYR A 27 13.53 -24.13 -19.04
CA TYR A 27 12.07 -24.08 -19.16
C TYR A 27 11.36 -24.82 -18.03
N GLU A 28 11.84 -26.01 -17.64
CA GLU A 28 11.23 -26.79 -16.55
C GLU A 28 11.32 -26.08 -15.20
N ASP A 29 12.47 -25.48 -14.90
CA ASP A 29 12.68 -24.73 -13.65
C ASP A 29 11.79 -23.48 -13.60
N ALA A 30 11.65 -22.78 -14.72
CA ALA A 30 10.72 -21.65 -14.86
C ALA A 30 9.26 -22.08 -14.70
N LEU A 31 8.88 -23.22 -15.28
CA LEU A 31 7.55 -23.79 -15.16
C LEU A 31 7.23 -24.22 -13.72
N ASP A 32 8.19 -24.79 -13.01
CA ASP A 32 8.03 -25.13 -11.59
C ASP A 32 7.92 -23.90 -10.70
N ARG A 33 8.65 -22.82 -11.02
CA ARG A 33 8.53 -21.53 -10.32
C ARG A 33 7.14 -20.92 -10.53
N GLU A 34 6.67 -20.85 -11.77
CA GLU A 34 5.31 -20.38 -12.10
C GLU A 34 4.25 -21.20 -11.36
N ARG A 35 4.37 -22.53 -11.35
CA ARG A 35 3.44 -23.41 -10.62
C ARG A 35 3.42 -23.10 -9.11
N ARG A 36 4.58 -22.83 -8.52
CA ARG A 36 4.69 -22.43 -7.10
C ARG A 36 4.07 -21.06 -6.86
N GLU A 37 4.30 -20.08 -7.72
CA GLU A 37 3.73 -18.73 -7.61
C GLU A 37 2.20 -18.77 -7.68
N VAL A 38 1.65 -19.48 -8.66
CA VAL A 38 0.19 -19.70 -8.77
C VAL A 38 -0.36 -20.43 -7.54
N GLY A 39 0.37 -21.41 -7.01
CA GLY A 39 0.03 -22.09 -5.76
C GLY A 39 -0.01 -21.13 -4.56
N ASN A 40 1.02 -20.31 -4.40
CA ASN A 40 1.14 -19.31 -3.34
C ASN A 40 0.03 -18.25 -3.44
N GLU A 41 -0.32 -17.79 -4.64
CA GLU A 41 -1.41 -16.84 -4.83
C GLU A 41 -2.76 -17.45 -4.41
N ARG A 42 -3.01 -18.73 -4.72
CA ARG A 42 -4.22 -19.42 -4.24
C ARG A 42 -4.29 -19.48 -2.71
N VAL A 43 -3.17 -19.68 -2.04
CA VAL A 43 -3.09 -19.62 -0.57
C VAL A 43 -3.33 -18.19 -0.07
N ARG A 44 -2.76 -17.18 -0.73
CA ARG A 44 -2.95 -15.76 -0.39
C ARG A 44 -4.41 -15.33 -0.53
N LEU A 45 -5.10 -15.75 -1.58
CA LEU A 45 -6.52 -15.47 -1.77
C LEU A 45 -7.37 -16.05 -0.63
N TRP A 46 -7.01 -17.24 -0.14
CA TRP A 46 -7.65 -17.82 1.02
C TRP A 46 -7.39 -17.04 2.31
N TYR A 47 -6.16 -16.56 2.52
CA TYR A 47 -5.85 -15.64 3.61
C TYR A 47 -6.74 -14.39 3.55
N VAL A 48 -6.90 -13.78 2.37
CA VAL A 48 -7.80 -12.62 2.18
C VAL A 48 -9.25 -12.99 2.48
N ALA A 49 -9.76 -14.10 1.95
CA ALA A 49 -11.13 -14.53 2.18
C ALA A 49 -11.42 -14.78 3.68
N ALA A 50 -10.48 -15.40 4.40
CA ALA A 50 -10.60 -15.68 5.82
C ALA A 50 -10.52 -14.42 6.69
N THR A 51 -9.70 -13.44 6.31
CA THR A 51 -9.48 -12.21 7.10
C THR A 51 -10.42 -11.05 6.76
N ARG A 52 -11.01 -11.02 5.56
CA ARG A 52 -11.99 -9.99 5.16
C ARG A 52 -13.42 -10.27 5.60
N ALA A 53 -13.76 -11.49 5.97
CA ALA A 53 -15.08 -11.79 6.47
C ALA A 53 -15.32 -11.01 7.77
N ARG A 54 -16.19 -9.98 7.72
CA ARG A 54 -16.43 -9.07 8.84
C ARG A 54 -17.06 -9.76 10.05
N GLU A 55 -18.02 -10.66 9.80
CA GLU A 55 -18.82 -11.29 10.86
C GLU A 55 -18.84 -12.82 10.74
N THR A 56 -19.13 -13.37 9.55
CA THR A 56 -19.20 -14.82 9.36
C THR A 56 -18.82 -15.21 7.93
N LEU A 57 -17.94 -16.21 7.80
CA LEU A 57 -17.58 -16.82 6.53
C LEU A 57 -18.34 -18.14 6.36
N VAL A 58 -19.20 -18.23 5.33
CA VAL A 58 -19.95 -19.45 5.00
C VAL A 58 -19.25 -20.17 3.86
N LEU A 59 -18.92 -21.45 4.07
CA LEU A 59 -18.24 -22.27 3.08
C LEU A 59 -19.03 -23.55 2.80
N PRO A 60 -19.22 -23.94 1.52
CA PRO A 60 -19.80 -25.23 1.20
C PRO A 60 -18.84 -26.37 1.59
N ARG A 61 -19.42 -27.49 2.05
CA ARG A 61 -18.68 -28.74 2.28
C ARG A 61 -18.82 -29.63 1.07
N PHE A 62 -17.69 -30.08 0.53
CA PHE A 62 -17.69 -31.10 -0.51
C PHE A 62 -17.37 -32.44 0.13
N PRO A 63 -18.26 -33.44 0.02
CA PRO A 63 -17.98 -34.77 0.55
C PRO A 63 -16.78 -35.44 -0.13
N GLU A 64 -16.47 -35.06 -1.38
CA GLU A 64 -15.25 -35.45 -2.09
C GLU A 64 -14.68 -34.24 -2.85
N PRO A 65 -13.61 -33.58 -2.38
CA PRO A 65 -12.94 -32.54 -3.16
C PRO A 65 -12.29 -33.20 -4.38
N SER A 66 -12.85 -32.94 -5.56
CA SER A 66 -12.64 -33.71 -6.79
C SER A 66 -11.23 -33.60 -7.42
N ASP A 67 -10.36 -32.72 -6.95
CA ASP A 67 -8.99 -32.56 -7.45
C ASP A 67 -8.09 -31.77 -6.47
N ARG A 68 -6.76 -31.92 -6.58
CA ARG A 68 -5.75 -31.09 -5.87
C ARG A 68 -5.75 -29.62 -6.31
N THR A 69 -6.53 -29.29 -7.35
CA THR A 69 -6.69 -27.93 -7.87
C THR A 69 -8.01 -27.27 -7.44
N SER A 70 -8.91 -27.99 -6.78
CA SER A 70 -10.11 -27.43 -6.17
C SER A 70 -9.70 -26.43 -5.11
N TRP A 71 -10.43 -25.32 -5.07
CA TRP A 71 -10.24 -24.31 -4.04
C TRP A 71 -10.34 -24.90 -2.62
N ALA A 72 -11.17 -25.94 -2.43
CA ALA A 72 -11.38 -26.60 -1.14
C ALA A 72 -10.18 -27.48 -0.69
N SER A 73 -9.27 -27.82 -1.60
CA SER A 73 -8.07 -28.61 -1.33
C SER A 73 -6.79 -27.78 -1.25
N VAL A 74 -6.87 -26.46 -1.47
CA VAL A 74 -5.71 -25.54 -1.42
C VAL A 74 -5.15 -25.42 0.00
N ILE A 75 -6.01 -25.37 1.02
CA ILE A 75 -5.62 -25.31 2.43
C ILE A 75 -6.54 -26.16 3.30
N ALA A 76 -5.96 -26.77 4.34
CA ALA A 76 -6.72 -27.53 5.33
C ALA A 76 -7.34 -26.57 6.36
N LEU A 77 -8.59 -26.17 6.14
CA LEU A 77 -9.33 -25.25 7.01
C LEU A 77 -9.98 -25.93 8.23
N GLY A 78 -9.90 -27.25 8.34
CA GLY A 78 -10.52 -27.99 9.45
C GLY A 78 -12.04 -27.93 9.48
N LEU A 79 -12.69 -27.78 8.32
CA LEU A 79 -14.16 -27.64 8.21
C LEU A 79 -14.94 -28.81 8.82
N ASP A 80 -14.32 -29.99 8.92
CA ASP A 80 -14.91 -31.19 9.53
C ASP A 80 -15.12 -31.04 11.04
N ALA A 81 -14.34 -30.20 11.71
CA ALA A 81 -14.44 -29.93 13.15
C ALA A 81 -15.45 -28.82 13.48
N VAL A 82 -15.98 -28.12 12.47
CA VAL A 82 -16.95 -27.03 12.65
C VAL A 82 -18.37 -27.62 12.54
N PRO A 83 -19.38 -27.11 13.27
CA PRO A 83 -20.77 -27.51 13.04
C PRO A 83 -21.25 -27.07 11.64
N ALA A 84 -21.99 -27.94 10.96
CA ALA A 84 -22.65 -27.57 9.71
C ALA A 84 -23.80 -26.59 9.99
N ILE A 85 -24.04 -25.66 9.06
CA ILE A 85 -25.22 -24.79 9.15
C ILE A 85 -26.45 -25.64 8.89
N ASP A 86 -27.34 -25.69 9.88
CA ASP A 86 -28.64 -26.33 9.76
C ASP A 86 -29.56 -25.44 8.91
N LEU A 87 -29.65 -25.75 7.62
CA LEU A 87 -30.45 -25.00 6.66
C LEU A 87 -31.95 -25.06 7.00
N GLU A 88 -32.43 -26.09 7.70
CA GLU A 88 -33.85 -26.22 8.08
C GLU A 88 -34.25 -25.23 9.18
N ARG A 89 -33.27 -24.79 10.00
CA ARG A 89 -33.46 -23.78 11.05
C ARG A 89 -33.32 -22.35 10.56
N LEU A 90 -32.77 -22.16 9.36
CA LEU A 90 -32.75 -20.83 8.76
C LEU A 90 -34.17 -20.50 8.29
N PRO A 91 -34.71 -19.32 8.65
CA PRO A 91 -36.02 -18.93 8.16
C PRO A 91 -35.95 -18.88 6.62
N HIS A 92 -36.67 -19.79 5.97
CA HIS A 92 -36.89 -19.73 4.54
C HIS A 92 -37.68 -18.47 4.25
N ARG A 93 -36.96 -17.37 3.97
CA ARG A 93 -37.56 -16.24 3.28
C ARG A 93 -37.76 -16.75 1.86
N PRO A 94 -39.00 -16.93 1.37
CA PRO A 94 -39.19 -17.16 -0.06
C PRO A 94 -38.45 -16.03 -0.76
N MET A 95 -37.45 -16.36 -1.57
CA MET A 95 -36.94 -15.39 -2.54
C MET A 95 -38.20 -14.92 -3.27
N ALA A 96 -38.48 -13.61 -3.20
CA ALA A 96 -39.43 -13.04 -4.14
C ALA A 96 -38.98 -13.56 -5.49
N ALA A 97 -39.87 -14.25 -6.22
CA ALA A 97 -39.54 -14.71 -7.55
C ALA A 97 -38.94 -13.49 -8.26
N VAL A 98 -37.65 -13.57 -8.56
CA VAL A 98 -37.03 -12.59 -9.43
C VAL A 98 -37.71 -12.92 -10.73
N THR A 99 -38.81 -12.21 -11.03
CA THR A 99 -39.34 -12.18 -12.37
C THR A 99 -38.13 -11.84 -13.22
N GLU A 100 -37.68 -12.76 -14.06
CA GLU A 100 -36.70 -12.44 -15.07
C GLU A 100 -37.30 -11.28 -15.85
N THR A 101 -36.92 -10.06 -15.48
CA THR A 101 -37.34 -8.87 -16.19
C THR A 101 -36.78 -9.08 -17.58
N LEU A 102 -37.68 -9.29 -18.54
CA LEU A 102 -37.32 -9.36 -19.94
C LEU A 102 -36.43 -8.15 -20.20
N ASN A 103 -35.26 -8.39 -20.79
CA ASN A 103 -34.35 -7.31 -21.11
C ASN A 103 -35.00 -6.48 -22.23
N GLU A 104 -35.71 -5.42 -21.84
CA GLU A 104 -36.36 -4.47 -22.76
C GLU A 104 -35.36 -3.47 -23.36
N GLN A 105 -34.06 -3.66 -23.12
CA GLN A 105 -33.02 -2.79 -23.64
C GLN A 105 -32.94 -2.88 -25.16
N THR A 106 -33.40 -1.82 -25.82
CA THR A 106 -33.19 -1.62 -27.26
C THR A 106 -31.92 -0.79 -27.49
N ARG A 107 -31.48 -0.72 -28.75
CA ARG A 107 -30.35 0.12 -29.15
C ARG A 107 -30.60 1.59 -28.83
N GLU A 108 -31.84 2.05 -29.01
CA GLU A 108 -32.26 3.43 -28.74
C GLU A 108 -32.26 3.75 -27.25
N VAL A 109 -32.77 2.83 -26.41
CA VAL A 109 -32.75 2.96 -24.94
C VAL A 109 -31.30 3.01 -24.46
N PHE A 110 -30.47 2.06 -24.90
CA PHE A 110 -29.05 2.03 -24.55
C PHE A 110 -28.33 3.33 -24.98
N ALA A 111 -28.59 3.84 -26.19
CA ALA A 111 -27.99 5.09 -26.64
C ALA A 111 -28.43 6.32 -25.82
N SER A 112 -29.70 6.37 -25.40
CA SER A 112 -30.21 7.43 -24.53
C SER A 112 -29.63 7.35 -23.10
N GLU A 113 -29.50 6.15 -22.56
CA GLU A 113 -28.85 5.90 -21.27
C GLU A 113 -27.37 6.28 -21.34
N ALA A 114 -26.66 5.85 -22.39
CA ALA A 114 -25.26 6.22 -22.62
C ALA A 114 -25.08 7.73 -22.75
N ALA A 115 -26.00 8.43 -23.44
CA ALA A 115 -25.98 9.90 -23.52
C ALA A 115 -26.24 10.56 -22.16
N THR A 116 -27.08 9.96 -21.31
CA THR A 116 -27.30 10.42 -19.93
C THR A 116 -26.03 10.21 -19.10
N VAL A 117 -25.42 9.02 -19.14
CA VAL A 117 -24.14 8.70 -18.48
C VAL A 117 -23.02 9.65 -18.93
N ALA A 118 -22.92 9.95 -20.23
CA ALA A 118 -21.93 10.87 -20.77
C ALA A 118 -22.12 12.33 -20.34
N ARG A 119 -23.32 12.71 -19.87
CA ARG A 119 -23.59 14.04 -19.30
C ARG A 119 -23.20 14.16 -17.83
N HIS A 120 -22.98 13.03 -17.13
CA HIS A 120 -22.51 13.07 -15.76
C HIS A 120 -21.05 13.55 -15.71
N ARG A 121 -20.73 14.37 -14.70
CA ARG A 121 -19.37 14.83 -14.47
C ARG A 121 -18.48 13.63 -14.19
N ARG A 122 -17.29 13.63 -14.79
CA ARG A 122 -16.35 12.52 -14.64
C ARG A 122 -15.71 12.61 -13.25
N LEU A 123 -15.91 11.58 -12.44
CA LEU A 123 -15.23 11.43 -11.16
C LEU A 123 -13.84 10.81 -11.39
N THR A 124 -12.79 11.55 -11.04
CA THR A 124 -11.40 11.08 -11.07
C THR A 124 -10.95 10.83 -9.64
N TRP A 125 -10.51 9.60 -9.36
CA TRP A 125 -9.93 9.22 -8.08
C TRP A 125 -8.44 9.49 -8.07
N ILE A 126 -7.98 10.34 -7.15
CA ILE A 126 -6.58 10.69 -6.96
C ILE A 126 -6.08 9.98 -5.69
N VAL A 127 -5.00 9.21 -5.85
CA VAL A 127 -4.28 8.58 -4.73
C VAL A 127 -2.92 9.28 -4.64
N PRO A 128 -2.72 10.23 -3.70
CA PRO A 128 -1.55 11.10 -3.70
C PRO A 128 -0.20 10.38 -3.72
N SER A 129 -0.09 9.20 -3.13
CA SER A 129 1.14 8.40 -3.08
C SER A 129 1.46 7.62 -4.37
N ARG A 130 0.53 7.58 -5.34
CA ARG A 130 0.68 6.83 -6.61
C ARG A 130 0.64 7.69 -7.86
N ASP A 131 0.17 8.94 -7.74
CA ASP A 131 -0.18 9.75 -8.91
C ASP A 131 0.88 10.81 -9.22
N ASP A 132 1.61 10.60 -10.31
CA ASP A 132 2.65 11.51 -10.86
C ASP A 132 2.07 12.72 -11.60
N ALA A 133 0.74 12.90 -11.60
CA ALA A 133 0.09 13.99 -12.32
C ALA A 133 0.51 15.37 -11.78
N GLN A 134 1.42 16.07 -12.48
CA GLN A 134 1.84 17.44 -12.15
C GLN A 134 0.63 18.33 -11.83
N MET A 135 0.61 18.91 -10.63
CA MET A 135 -0.36 19.94 -10.28
C MET A 135 -0.09 21.18 -11.14
N PRO A 136 -1.07 21.68 -11.92
CA PRO A 136 -0.95 22.98 -12.54
C PRO A 136 -0.97 24.06 -11.44
N GLY A 137 0.09 24.88 -11.35
CA GLY A 137 0.10 26.09 -10.51
C GLY A 137 0.92 26.03 -9.20
N PHE A 138 1.75 25.01 -8.97
CA PHE A 138 2.73 25.09 -7.88
C PHE A 138 3.91 25.97 -8.29
N GLU A 139 3.88 27.26 -7.90
CA GLU A 139 5.04 28.13 -7.95
C GLU A 139 5.93 27.83 -6.75
N ASP A 140 7.18 27.41 -7.01
CA ASP A 140 8.17 27.09 -5.98
C ASP A 140 8.51 28.35 -5.17
N ALA A 141 7.81 28.54 -4.05
CA ALA A 141 8.21 29.51 -3.04
C ALA A 141 9.46 28.96 -2.36
N GLY A 142 10.62 29.36 -2.89
CA GLY A 142 11.95 28.88 -2.53
C GLY A 142 12.13 28.63 -1.03
N SER A 143 12.35 27.37 -0.68
CA SER A 143 12.72 26.95 0.68
C SER A 143 14.23 26.71 0.73
N GLU A 144 14.96 27.55 1.45
CA GLU A 144 16.38 27.30 1.72
C GLU A 144 16.53 26.10 2.69
N PRO A 145 17.30 25.06 2.33
CA PRO A 145 17.68 24.03 3.27
C PRO A 145 18.56 24.63 4.37
N LEU A 146 18.17 24.45 5.64
CA LEU A 146 18.97 24.90 6.78
C LEU A 146 20.21 24.00 6.93
N PRO A 147 21.42 24.57 7.10
CA PRO A 147 22.64 23.77 7.26
C PRO A 147 22.72 23.15 8.65
N VAL A 148 23.01 21.84 8.71
CA VAL A 148 23.35 21.09 9.93
C VAL A 148 24.86 20.81 9.96
N PRO A 149 25.56 20.90 11.12
CA PRO A 149 26.99 20.61 11.19
C PRO A 149 27.27 19.12 10.95
N THR A 150 28.16 18.82 10.01
CA THR A 150 28.53 17.47 9.62
C THR A 150 29.56 16.89 10.59
N GLU A 151 29.15 15.97 11.47
CA GLU A 151 30.08 15.01 12.07
C GLU A 151 30.10 13.73 11.24
N ALA A 152 31.29 13.15 11.06
CA ALA A 152 31.57 12.07 10.14
C ALA A 152 30.80 10.79 10.51
N VAL A 153 29.89 10.36 9.62
CA VAL A 153 29.20 9.06 9.71
C VAL A 153 29.68 8.14 8.58
N SER A 154 29.83 6.87 8.94
CA SER A 154 30.10 5.72 8.08
C SER A 154 29.23 5.71 6.81
N ALA A 155 29.71 5.04 5.76
CA ALA A 155 29.15 5.03 4.40
C ALA A 155 27.61 5.01 4.35
N PRO A 156 26.98 5.79 3.45
CA PRO A 156 25.53 5.99 3.45
C PRO A 156 24.79 4.66 3.20
N PRO A 157 23.80 4.29 4.04
CA PRO A 157 22.99 3.10 3.80
C PRO A 157 22.11 3.30 2.56
N GLN A 158 22.05 2.29 1.69
CA GLN A 158 21.26 2.34 0.45
C GLN A 158 19.75 2.26 0.78
N GLY A 159 18.96 3.23 0.31
CA GLY A 159 17.51 3.26 0.50
C GLY A 159 16.81 2.15 -0.28
N GLY A 160 16.27 1.15 0.42
CA GLY A 160 15.51 0.05 -0.17
C GLY A 160 14.04 0.03 0.30
N ARG A 161 13.14 -0.55 -0.52
CA ARG A 161 11.70 -0.65 -0.22
C ARG A 161 11.39 -1.31 1.12
N GLU A 162 12.12 -2.38 1.45
CA GLU A 162 11.99 -3.12 2.70
C GLU A 162 12.45 -2.28 3.90
N ARG A 163 13.56 -1.56 3.76
CA ARG A 163 14.06 -0.62 4.78
C ARG A 163 13.02 0.47 5.06
N GLY A 164 12.45 1.07 4.02
CA GLY A 164 11.38 2.07 4.16
C GLY A 164 10.15 1.51 4.87
N THR A 165 9.76 0.27 4.55
CA THR A 165 8.63 -0.42 5.21
C THR A 165 8.86 -0.59 6.71
N VAL A 166 10.06 -1.01 7.13
CA VAL A 166 10.40 -1.13 8.56
C VAL A 166 10.40 0.23 9.25
N ILE A 167 10.96 1.27 8.61
CA ILE A 167 10.98 2.64 9.14
C ILE A 167 9.57 3.16 9.37
N HIS A 168 8.69 3.06 8.37
CA HIS A 168 7.29 3.49 8.49
C HIS A 168 6.58 2.77 9.62
N LYS A 169 6.73 1.45 9.69
CA LYS A 169 6.05 0.67 10.73
C LYS A 169 6.54 1.02 12.14
N LEU A 170 7.84 1.26 12.33
CA LEU A 170 8.36 1.70 13.62
C LEU A 170 7.84 3.08 14.02
N LEU A 171 7.81 4.03 13.08
CA LEU A 171 7.26 5.36 13.33
C LEU A 171 5.77 5.29 13.68
N GLU A 172 5.01 4.47 12.96
CA GLU A 172 3.60 4.18 13.27
C GLU A 172 3.45 3.63 14.70
N GLU A 173 4.15 2.54 15.04
CA GLU A 173 4.03 1.88 16.35
C GLU A 173 4.41 2.80 17.52
N ILE A 174 5.39 3.70 17.32
CA ILE A 174 5.77 4.69 18.33
C ILE A 174 4.67 5.75 18.49
N LEU A 175 4.10 6.24 17.38
CA LEU A 175 3.07 7.27 17.40
C LEU A 175 1.71 6.73 17.87
N THR A 176 1.40 5.45 17.66
CA THR A 176 0.21 4.80 18.21
C THR A 176 0.38 4.38 19.66
N GLY A 177 1.62 4.36 20.17
CA GLY A 177 1.95 3.91 21.53
C GLY A 177 2.01 2.38 21.68
N GLU A 178 2.03 1.64 20.57
CA GLU A 178 2.29 0.19 20.56
C GLU A 178 3.73 -0.17 20.93
N LEU A 179 4.67 0.77 20.70
CA LEU A 179 6.07 0.64 21.06
C LEU A 179 6.51 1.83 21.94
N ASP A 180 6.93 1.56 23.18
CA ASP A 180 7.71 2.52 23.95
C ASP A 180 9.17 2.47 23.43
N GLU A 181 9.77 3.63 23.13
CA GLU A 181 11.17 3.71 22.70
C GLU A 181 12.14 3.09 23.71
N ARG A 182 11.75 3.04 24.99
CA ARG A 182 12.51 2.41 26.08
C ARG A 182 12.53 0.88 25.99
N ASP A 183 11.56 0.28 25.29
CA ASP A 183 11.42 -1.18 25.16
C ASP A 183 12.38 -1.77 24.12
N GLY A 184 13.24 -0.94 23.51
CA GLY A 184 14.33 -1.37 22.64
C GLY A 184 13.95 -1.35 21.17
N LEU A 185 14.07 -0.18 20.55
CA LEU A 185 13.75 0.07 19.14
C LEU A 185 14.49 -0.87 18.17
N GLU A 186 15.76 -1.19 18.45
CA GLU A 186 16.56 -2.12 17.63
C GLU A 186 15.99 -3.55 17.64
N ALA A 187 15.53 -4.03 18.80
CA ALA A 187 14.95 -5.36 18.91
C ALA A 187 13.65 -5.44 18.09
N ARG A 188 12.84 -4.38 18.12
CA ARG A 188 11.63 -4.30 17.31
C ARG A 188 11.93 -4.19 15.82
N ALA A 189 12.90 -3.38 15.42
CA ALA A 189 13.38 -3.29 14.04
C ALA A 189 13.82 -4.66 13.51
N ARG A 190 14.57 -5.42 14.31
CA ARG A 190 15.02 -6.79 13.97
C ARG A 190 13.85 -7.75 13.80
N PHE A 191 12.87 -7.67 14.70
CA PHE A 191 11.66 -8.49 14.62
C PHE A 191 10.88 -8.21 13.32
N LEU A 192 10.67 -6.94 12.97
CA LEU A 192 9.96 -6.54 11.75
C LEU A 192 10.73 -6.94 10.48
N ALA A 193 12.04 -6.70 10.45
CA ALA A 193 12.89 -7.14 9.34
C ALA A 193 12.80 -8.65 9.10
N GLY A 194 12.72 -9.45 10.17
CA GLY A 194 12.54 -10.90 10.07
C GLY A 194 11.23 -11.35 9.41
N HIS A 195 10.17 -10.53 9.48
CA HIS A 195 8.87 -10.83 8.84
C HIS A 195 8.84 -10.52 7.34
N LEU A 196 9.76 -9.69 6.85
CA LEU A 196 9.85 -9.36 5.43
C LEU A 196 10.55 -10.46 4.60
N GLY A 197 11.13 -11.47 5.26
CA GLY A 197 11.85 -12.57 4.62
C GLY A 197 13.27 -12.20 4.18
N PRO A 198 14.06 -13.15 3.65
CA PRO A 198 15.38 -12.84 3.09
C PRO A 198 15.22 -11.92 1.87
N CYS A 199 15.96 -10.81 1.86
CA CYS A 199 16.04 -9.88 0.73
C CYS A 199 16.69 -10.60 -0.48
N GLU A 200 15.91 -11.14 -1.41
CA GLU A 200 16.42 -11.69 -2.67
C GLU A 200 16.42 -10.58 -3.74
N ALA A 201 17.44 -9.72 -3.68
CA ALA A 201 17.82 -8.88 -4.80
C ALA A 201 19.32 -9.09 -5.09
N ASP A 202 19.60 -9.72 -6.24
CA ASP A 202 20.87 -9.77 -6.96
C ASP A 202 22.17 -9.83 -6.11
N GLY A 203 22.54 -11.04 -5.71
CA GLY A 203 23.95 -11.42 -5.54
C GLY A 203 24.66 -11.00 -4.25
N ARG A 204 24.08 -10.12 -3.42
CA ARG A 204 24.38 -9.96 -1.98
C ARG A 204 23.26 -9.15 -1.32
N PRO A 205 22.46 -9.71 -0.40
CA PRO A 205 21.58 -8.88 0.41
C PRO A 205 22.46 -7.95 1.25
N ALA A 206 22.33 -6.64 1.06
CA ALA A 206 22.61 -5.75 2.18
C ALA A 206 21.54 -6.08 3.22
N ALA A 207 21.85 -7.00 4.12
CA ALA A 207 20.97 -7.35 5.22
C ALA A 207 20.56 -6.03 5.90
N LEU A 208 19.25 -5.82 6.08
CA LEU A 208 18.73 -4.67 6.82
C LEU A 208 19.47 -4.60 8.14
N ASP A 209 20.14 -3.48 8.41
CA ASP A 209 20.80 -3.25 9.70
C ASP A 209 19.76 -2.67 10.68
N PRO A 210 19.26 -3.47 11.64
CA PRO A 210 18.22 -3.00 12.55
C PRO A 210 18.72 -1.90 13.48
N ALA A 211 20.03 -1.85 13.77
CA ALA A 211 20.63 -0.83 14.61
C ALA A 211 20.68 0.51 13.87
N ASP A 212 21.06 0.51 12.59
CA ASP A 212 20.99 1.70 11.75
C ASP A 212 19.56 2.23 11.63
N ILE A 213 18.59 1.35 11.35
CA ILE A 213 17.18 1.72 11.21
C ILE A 213 16.66 2.35 12.51
N ALA A 214 16.91 1.71 13.65
CA ALA A 214 16.51 2.23 14.95
C ALA A 214 17.14 3.60 15.24
N ALA A 215 18.44 3.76 14.95
CA ALA A 215 19.12 5.03 15.13
C ALA A 215 18.55 6.13 14.20
N CYS A 216 18.22 5.81 12.95
CA CYS A 216 17.59 6.76 12.02
C CYS A 216 16.21 7.22 12.52
N VAL A 217 15.35 6.28 12.94
CA VAL A 217 14.02 6.58 13.49
C VAL A 217 14.12 7.45 14.75
N ALA A 218 15.01 7.10 15.68
CA ALA A 218 15.23 7.89 16.89
C ALA A 218 15.71 9.31 16.57
N ARG A 219 16.65 9.47 15.62
CA ARG A 219 17.10 10.79 15.16
C ARG A 219 15.97 11.59 14.53
N ALA A 220 15.16 10.98 13.68
CA ALA A 220 14.04 11.66 13.00
C ALA A 220 12.98 12.16 13.99
N LEU A 221 12.64 11.38 15.02
CA LEU A 221 11.73 11.79 16.08
C LEU A 221 12.30 12.90 16.97
N ALA A 222 13.63 12.98 17.09
CA ALA A 222 14.33 14.00 17.85
C ALA A 222 14.52 15.32 17.08
N LEU A 223 14.22 15.37 15.77
CA LEU A 223 14.31 16.60 14.98
C LEU A 223 13.39 17.67 15.59
N PRO A 224 13.85 18.92 15.80
CA PRO A 224 13.07 19.94 16.52
C PRO A 224 11.66 20.16 15.97
N GLN A 225 11.51 20.11 14.65
CA GLN A 225 10.25 20.27 13.93
C GLN A 225 9.25 19.14 14.25
N VAL A 226 9.75 17.92 14.42
CA VAL A 226 8.94 16.72 14.75
C VAL A 226 8.72 16.65 16.25
N ALA A 227 9.77 16.77 17.05
CA ALA A 227 9.72 16.73 18.50
C ALA A 227 8.74 17.77 19.09
N GLY A 228 8.69 18.98 18.52
CA GLY A 228 7.79 20.04 18.96
C GLY A 228 6.30 19.78 18.72
N ILE A 229 5.96 18.86 17.82
CA ILE A 229 4.56 18.50 17.50
C ILE A 229 4.21 17.05 17.84
N ARG A 230 5.18 16.29 18.34
CA ARG A 230 5.13 14.84 18.48
C ARG A 230 3.93 14.33 19.26
N GLU A 231 3.62 14.92 20.40
CA GLU A 231 2.48 14.53 21.26
C GLU A 231 1.11 14.72 20.58
N ARG A 232 1.05 15.51 19.49
CA ARG A 232 -0.17 15.75 18.71
C ARG A 232 -0.26 14.90 17.44
N LEU A 233 0.83 14.23 17.05
CA LEU A 233 0.86 13.45 15.81
C LEU A 233 0.01 12.20 15.97
N ARG A 234 -0.82 11.95 14.96
CA ARG A 234 -1.53 10.68 14.75
C ARG A 234 -0.94 10.02 13.53
N ALA A 235 -0.55 8.76 13.64
CA ALA A 235 -0.04 8.00 12.50
C ALA A 235 -1.15 7.47 11.60
N GLU A 236 -0.81 7.20 10.34
CA GLU A 236 -1.64 6.48 9.36
C GLU A 236 -3.06 7.06 9.23
N VAL A 237 -3.16 8.37 9.05
CA VAL A 237 -4.43 9.09 9.04
C VAL A 237 -5.07 9.01 7.65
N PRO A 238 -6.26 8.39 7.50
CA PRO A 238 -6.96 8.39 6.23
C PRO A 238 -7.40 9.80 5.84
N VAL A 239 -7.07 10.21 4.63
CA VAL A 239 -7.43 11.51 4.06
C VAL A 239 -8.38 11.29 2.89
N TYR A 240 -9.56 11.88 3.00
CA TYR A 240 -10.56 11.91 1.95
C TYR A 240 -10.93 13.35 1.67
N ALA A 241 -10.88 13.74 0.39
CA ALA A 241 -11.37 15.04 -0.03
C ALA A 241 -12.15 14.91 -1.34
N TYR A 242 -13.05 15.85 -1.55
CA TYR A 242 -13.86 15.92 -2.76
C TYR A 242 -13.87 17.37 -3.24
N GLU A 243 -13.52 17.56 -4.51
CA GLU A 243 -13.52 18.85 -5.18
C GLU A 243 -14.36 18.76 -6.45
N ALA A 244 -15.42 19.57 -6.53
CA ALA A 244 -16.21 19.72 -7.74
C ALA A 244 -15.64 20.88 -8.57
N LEU A 245 -14.88 20.56 -9.62
CA LEU A 245 -14.47 21.52 -10.63
C LEU A 245 -15.55 21.62 -11.71
N ASP A 246 -15.54 22.71 -12.49
CA ASP A 246 -16.60 23.02 -13.46
C ASP A 246 -16.87 21.88 -14.47
N GLU A 247 -15.83 21.15 -14.89
CA GLU A 247 -15.92 20.07 -15.89
C GLU A 247 -15.60 18.67 -15.32
N GLU A 248 -15.03 18.57 -14.12
CA GLU A 248 -14.58 17.30 -13.52
C GLU A 248 -14.82 17.28 -12.01
N GLU A 249 -15.11 16.09 -11.48
CA GLU A 249 -15.16 15.86 -10.03
C GLU A 249 -13.88 15.12 -9.63
N ARG A 250 -13.20 15.60 -8.59
CA ARG A 250 -11.98 14.97 -8.08
C ARG A 250 -12.24 14.45 -6.68
N ALA A 251 -12.03 13.16 -6.47
CA ALA A 251 -12.04 12.56 -5.15
C ALA A 251 -10.61 12.13 -4.78
N ILE A 252 -10.08 12.68 -3.70
CA ILE A 252 -8.81 12.27 -3.11
C ILE A 252 -9.11 11.17 -2.09
N SER A 253 -8.35 10.08 -2.17
CA SER A 253 -8.33 9.01 -1.17
C SER A 253 -6.89 8.59 -0.93
N GLY A 254 -6.36 8.87 0.26
CA GLY A 254 -5.00 8.52 0.63
C GLY A 254 -4.85 8.31 2.12
N VAL A 255 -3.63 8.01 2.54
CA VAL A 255 -3.25 7.91 3.95
C VAL A 255 -2.02 8.79 4.14
N ALA A 256 -2.11 9.75 5.05
CA ALA A 256 -0.98 10.56 5.45
C ALA A 256 -0.22 9.82 6.55
N ASP A 257 1.11 9.74 6.44
CA ASP A 257 1.92 8.96 7.37
C ASP A 257 1.77 9.47 8.81
N ALA A 258 1.74 10.79 9.00
CA ALA A 258 1.27 11.38 10.24
C ALA A 258 0.60 12.74 10.05
N LEU A 259 -0.33 13.08 10.95
CA LEU A 259 -1.05 14.34 10.96
C LEU A 259 -1.20 14.86 12.38
N ALA A 260 -0.86 16.13 12.62
CA ALA A 260 -1.11 16.82 13.87
C ALA A 260 -2.31 17.76 13.73
N CYS A 261 -3.17 17.75 14.74
CA CYS A 261 -4.27 18.72 14.85
C CYS A 261 -3.89 19.88 15.79
N ASP A 262 -4.50 21.04 15.58
CA ASP A 262 -4.44 22.15 16.52
C ASP A 262 -5.34 21.92 17.76
N GLN A 263 -5.38 22.90 18.65
CA GLN A 263 -6.22 22.87 19.86
C GLN A 263 -7.73 22.81 19.59
N HIS A 264 -8.18 23.10 18.36
CA HIS A 264 -9.56 23.03 17.92
C HIS A 264 -9.88 21.73 17.18
N GLY A 265 -8.91 20.81 17.09
CA GLY A 265 -9.04 19.54 16.38
C GLY A 265 -8.93 19.65 14.86
N GLN A 266 -8.54 20.81 14.33
CA GLN A 266 -8.36 21.00 12.89
C GLN A 266 -6.97 20.54 12.45
N PRO A 267 -6.81 19.91 11.27
CA PRO A 267 -5.50 19.59 10.72
C PRO A 267 -4.60 20.82 10.67
N ASP A 268 -3.40 20.70 11.23
CA ASP A 268 -2.45 21.79 11.36
C ASP A 268 -1.15 21.49 10.60
N VAL A 269 -0.60 20.29 10.82
CA VAL A 269 0.63 19.82 10.19
C VAL A 269 0.43 18.43 9.59
N VAL A 270 0.82 18.24 8.34
CA VAL A 270 0.94 16.93 7.69
C VAL A 270 2.42 16.54 7.63
N VAL A 271 2.74 15.30 7.97
CA VAL A 271 4.10 14.77 7.91
C VAL A 271 4.13 13.52 7.02
N ASP A 272 5.10 13.47 6.12
CA ASP A 272 5.37 12.35 5.23
C ASP A 272 6.83 11.91 5.44
N TRP A 273 7.04 10.63 5.76
CA TRP A 273 8.36 10.08 6.07
C TRP A 273 8.96 9.45 4.82
N LYS A 274 10.17 9.86 4.45
CA LYS A 274 10.91 9.27 3.32
C LYS A 274 12.15 8.55 3.82
N SER A 275 12.40 7.36 3.28
CA SER A 275 13.58 6.55 3.62
C SER A 275 14.74 6.73 2.66
N ASP A 276 14.55 7.45 1.56
CA ASP A 276 15.59 7.71 0.56
C ASP A 276 16.77 8.48 1.16
N VAL A 277 17.94 8.30 0.56
CA VAL A 277 19.15 9.05 0.91
C VAL A 277 19.48 9.96 -0.25
N ALA A 278 19.52 11.28 0.00
CA ALA A 278 19.81 12.29 -1.01
C ALA A 278 18.97 12.11 -2.31
N PRO A 279 17.65 12.32 -2.24
CA PRO A 279 16.78 12.17 -3.41
C PRO A 279 17.22 13.11 -4.54
N GLU A 280 17.09 12.64 -5.79
CA GLU A 280 17.23 13.50 -6.95
C GLU A 280 16.14 14.59 -6.97
N GLU A 281 16.42 15.71 -7.64
CA GLU A 281 15.53 16.88 -7.67
C GLU A 281 14.11 16.54 -8.15
N GLY A 282 13.99 15.65 -9.14
CA GLY A 282 12.68 15.18 -9.64
C GLY A 282 11.87 14.40 -8.58
N ALA A 283 12.52 13.59 -7.75
CA ALA A 283 11.85 12.86 -6.67
C ALA A 283 11.37 13.82 -5.58
N LEU A 284 12.18 14.83 -5.24
CA LEU A 284 11.79 15.86 -4.28
C LEU A 284 10.57 16.66 -4.76
N LEU A 285 10.51 17.02 -6.04
CA LEU A 285 9.33 17.67 -6.64
C LEU A 285 8.07 16.80 -6.53
N GLY A 286 8.19 15.50 -6.79
CA GLY A 286 7.10 14.53 -6.60
C GLY A 286 6.60 14.50 -5.15
N TYR A 287 7.51 14.45 -4.18
CA TYR A 287 7.16 14.45 -2.75
C TYR A 287 6.49 15.75 -2.31
N ARG A 288 6.97 16.90 -2.82
CA ARG A 288 6.32 18.20 -2.59
C ARG A 288 4.90 18.23 -3.14
N ALA A 289 4.70 17.73 -4.37
CA ALA A 289 3.37 17.65 -4.97
C ALA A 289 2.43 16.72 -4.18
N GLN A 290 2.92 15.57 -3.72
CA GLN A 290 2.16 14.65 -2.87
C GLN A 290 1.70 15.34 -1.57
N VAL A 291 2.62 15.98 -0.83
CA VAL A 291 2.28 16.66 0.42
C VAL A 291 1.36 17.85 0.16
N ALA A 292 1.57 18.63 -0.90
CA ALA A 292 0.69 19.73 -1.27
C ALA A 292 -0.76 19.27 -1.50
N ARG A 293 -0.98 18.09 -2.11
CA ARG A 293 -2.32 17.52 -2.24
C ARG A 293 -2.95 17.18 -0.89
N TYR A 294 -2.16 16.68 0.07
CA TYR A 294 -2.66 16.46 1.43
C TYR A 294 -2.98 17.77 2.14
N LEU A 295 -2.19 18.82 1.96
CA LEU A 295 -2.50 20.15 2.51
C LEU A 295 -3.80 20.70 1.92
N ALA A 296 -3.97 20.64 0.60
CA ALA A 296 -5.20 21.06 -0.07
C ALA A 296 -6.42 20.24 0.40
N ALA A 297 -6.26 18.93 0.59
CA ALA A 297 -7.33 18.04 1.04
C ALA A 297 -7.74 18.25 2.50
N THR A 298 -6.79 18.60 3.37
CA THR A 298 -7.01 18.69 4.83
C THR A 298 -7.19 20.12 5.34
N GLY A 299 -6.77 21.12 4.56
CA GLY A 299 -6.69 22.51 5.02
C GLY A 299 -5.52 22.79 5.98
N ALA A 300 -4.60 21.84 6.15
CA ALA A 300 -3.43 21.99 7.02
C ALA A 300 -2.50 23.11 6.52
N ARG A 301 -1.83 23.78 7.46
CA ARG A 301 -1.05 25.00 7.19
C ARG A 301 0.40 24.71 6.84
N LEU A 302 0.88 23.52 7.20
CA LEU A 302 2.28 23.13 7.01
C LEU A 302 2.38 21.65 6.67
N GLY A 303 3.17 21.34 5.66
CA GLY A 303 3.62 20.01 5.31
C GLY A 303 5.09 19.83 5.64
N LEU A 304 5.46 18.68 6.20
CA LEU A 304 6.84 18.32 6.48
C LEU A 304 7.18 17.02 5.74
N ILE A 305 8.16 17.08 4.85
CA ILE A 305 8.79 15.89 4.27
C ILE A 305 10.04 15.62 5.11
N VAL A 306 10.07 14.48 5.80
CA VAL A 306 11.16 14.13 6.72
C VAL A 306 11.93 12.97 6.12
N PHE A 307 13.18 13.23 5.73
CA PHE A 307 14.11 12.21 5.25
C PHE A 307 14.74 11.54 6.46
N VAL A 308 14.21 10.38 6.83
CA VAL A 308 14.52 9.69 8.10
C VAL A 308 15.99 9.27 8.17
N THR A 309 16.61 8.98 7.02
CA THR A 309 17.98 8.47 6.97
C THR A 309 19.02 9.54 7.25
N ASP A 310 18.90 10.70 6.60
CA ASP A 310 19.85 11.81 6.71
C ASP A 310 19.43 12.87 7.74
N GLY A 311 18.18 12.82 8.22
CA GLY A 311 17.64 13.77 9.19
C GLY A 311 17.24 15.12 8.60
N THR A 312 17.11 15.22 7.27
CA THR A 312 16.72 16.45 6.59
C THR A 312 15.21 16.65 6.64
N VAL A 313 14.77 17.88 6.87
CA VAL A 313 13.35 18.26 6.84
C VAL A 313 13.13 19.30 5.76
N VAL A 314 12.19 19.03 4.86
CA VAL A 314 11.75 19.97 3.84
C VAL A 314 10.32 20.41 4.16
N SER A 315 10.12 21.73 4.25
CA SER A 315 8.80 22.31 4.50
C SER A 315 8.06 22.54 3.19
N VAL A 316 6.74 22.32 3.22
CA VAL A 316 5.80 22.60 2.13
C VAL A 316 4.68 23.44 2.72
N THR A 317 4.38 24.58 2.12
CA THR A 317 3.25 25.42 2.52
C THR A 317 2.14 25.34 1.47
N PRO A 318 0.87 25.51 1.86
CA PRO A 318 -0.22 25.71 0.90
C PRO A 318 0.08 26.90 -0.01
N ALA A 319 -0.39 26.84 -1.26
CA ALA A 319 -0.38 27.96 -2.18
C ALA A 319 -1.41 29.03 -1.79
#